data_AF-A0A3M1TY63-F1
#
_entry.id   AF-A0A3M1TY63-F1
#
_cell.length_a   1.000
_cell.length_b   1.000
_cell.length_c   1.000
_cell.angle_alpha   90.00
_cell.angle_beta   90.00
_cell.angle_gamma   90.00
#
_symmetry.space_group_name_H-M   'P 1'
#
loop_
_entity.id
_entity.type
_entity.pdbx_description
1 polymer ?
#
loop_
_entity_poly.entity_id
_entity_poly.type
_entity_poly.pdbx_seq_one_letter_code
_entity_poly.pdbx_strand_id
1 'polypeptide(L)'
;MVDAMIPSRARDLDNDGVPDSGGDFWVADAFHTRDIVRQSVVDWMSVLRFLRSCDGRPGPDMNGDGTPEQLCDFDADGEIDIGGPDNQYYAWGQSLGGILTGVLAGVEPALTAAAPTSGSAGLFDVAVRSKQGGVKEAVWLPLMGPIYYGAPIDGGAQTAVYTIVSDFNRSQKLLLGRLDPLSPGDEVVVQNLRSGKAARGVVGSDGTFRTQLGADAINAQEKRACLGFEVLHWENPAFGTELPYAITDTEQRCGETPLGDRLRITACAGACGDDLSAARTRWVLDTFEGDTDQGVAPSGETVSGVLFQGTVYAKGAPLIAVSQGFGYARQTPDLRRLRGIAGFIVEAGDPAAYARFYMKDVAEWEARWEGEEPGLEFGTPTEVVVTLGDMNVPVNAGVMNAYLAGYLTFDQLSYLRDKYVLEAVEDVRADVWGAPVLFDPDNLSQGTDGFEVDGVPAPRPPPGEELRATVRDAHGHAHGLRLPAILPRGDHGFLVPDPSLPFDVHSFMIHQISHYFATGGDELRDDLCMHDQSCDWMP
;
A
#
# COMPACT_ATOMS: atom_id res chain seq x y z
N MET A 1 4.35 25.87 13.58
CA MET A 1 4.08 25.42 12.19
C MET A 1 4.01 23.90 12.11
N VAL A 2 5.10 23.18 12.40
CA VAL A 2 5.13 21.71 12.37
C VAL A 2 4.01 21.15 13.26
N ASP A 3 3.81 21.60 14.49
CA ASP A 3 2.72 21.10 15.37
C ASP A 3 1.27 21.31 14.86
N ALA A 4 1.04 22.24 13.94
CA ALA A 4 -0.27 22.44 13.30
C ALA A 4 -0.44 21.60 12.01
N MET A 5 0.68 21.16 11.42
CA MET A 5 0.76 20.25 10.26
C MET A 5 1.09 18.79 10.65
N ILE A 6 1.56 18.57 11.88
CA ILE A 6 1.96 17.30 12.50
C ILE A 6 0.77 16.39 12.79
N PRO A 7 -0.45 16.85 13.14
CA PRO A 7 -1.55 15.96 13.46
C PRO A 7 -1.82 15.05 12.26
N SER A 8 -1.21 13.88 12.29
CA SER A 8 -1.32 12.92 11.21
C SER A 8 -2.70 12.29 11.27
N ARG A 9 -3.11 11.67 10.17
CA ARG A 9 -4.30 10.80 10.16
C ARG A 9 -4.03 9.41 10.76
N ALA A 10 -2.83 9.19 11.32
CA ALA A 10 -2.51 7.92 11.96
C ALA A 10 -3.45 7.72 13.16
N ARG A 11 -4.06 6.55 13.20
CA ARG A 11 -4.96 6.10 14.25
C ARG A 11 -4.45 4.76 14.72
N ASP A 12 -4.61 4.47 16.00
CA ASP A 12 -4.45 3.12 16.51
C ASP A 12 -5.58 2.26 15.93
N LEU A 13 -5.24 1.43 14.96
CA LEU A 13 -6.20 0.64 14.21
C LEU A 13 -6.38 -0.75 14.84
N ASP A 14 -5.38 -1.30 15.54
CA ASP A 14 -5.42 -2.65 16.12
C ASP A 14 -5.54 -2.68 17.66
N ASN A 15 -5.68 -1.53 18.31
CA ASN A 15 -5.78 -1.38 19.76
C ASN A 15 -4.50 -1.83 20.49
N ASP A 16 -3.32 -1.68 19.90
CA ASP A 16 -2.03 -1.89 20.56
C ASP A 16 -1.50 -0.61 21.24
N GLY A 17 -2.13 0.55 20.99
CA GLY A 17 -1.78 1.82 21.60
C GLY A 17 -0.69 2.59 20.88
N VAL A 18 -0.29 2.16 19.68
CA VAL A 18 0.59 2.86 18.75
C VAL A 18 -0.22 3.26 17.50
N PRO A 19 -0.21 4.53 17.09
CA PRO A 19 -0.89 4.93 15.86
C PRO A 19 -0.28 4.27 14.60
N ASP A 20 -1.13 3.66 13.78
CA ASP A 20 -0.74 3.03 12.51
C ASP A 20 -0.70 4.04 11.36
N SER A 21 0.49 4.55 11.05
CA SER A 21 0.67 5.43 9.89
C SER A 21 0.49 4.66 8.58
N GLY A 22 -0.50 5.06 7.78
CA GLY A 22 -0.79 4.44 6.47
C GLY A 22 -1.38 3.02 6.54
N GLY A 23 -1.75 2.54 7.74
CA GLY A 23 -2.22 1.17 7.95
C GLY A 23 -3.53 0.82 7.23
N ASP A 24 -4.38 1.81 6.96
CA ASP A 24 -5.66 1.67 6.25
C ASP A 24 -5.63 2.23 4.81
N PHE A 25 -4.47 2.65 4.31
CA PHE A 25 -4.38 3.27 2.98
C PHE A 25 -4.76 2.29 1.86
N TRP A 26 -4.22 1.08 1.94
CA TRP A 26 -4.52 -0.02 1.01
C TRP A 26 -5.27 -1.11 1.76
N VAL A 27 -6.55 -1.31 1.44
CA VAL A 27 -7.39 -2.32 2.08
C VAL A 27 -8.28 -3.02 1.06
N ALA A 28 -8.88 -4.15 1.44
CA ALA A 28 -9.83 -4.86 0.59
C ALA A 28 -11.13 -4.06 0.28
N ASP A 29 -11.45 -3.05 1.08
CA ASP A 29 -12.55 -2.12 0.80
C ASP A 29 -12.12 -1.12 -0.29
N ALA A 30 -12.53 -1.42 -1.52
CA ALA A 30 -12.22 -0.59 -2.68
C ALA A 30 -12.80 0.84 -2.59
N PHE A 31 -13.91 1.06 -1.87
CA PHE A 31 -14.44 2.40 -1.67
C PHE A 31 -13.54 3.20 -0.74
N HIS A 32 -13.12 2.60 0.38
CA HIS A 32 -12.19 3.23 1.31
C HIS A 32 -10.85 3.55 0.63
N THR A 33 -10.24 2.58 -0.08
CA THR A 33 -8.97 2.81 -0.80
C THR A 33 -9.09 3.89 -1.88
N ARG A 34 -10.21 3.95 -2.62
CA ARG A 34 -10.46 5.05 -3.56
C ARG A 34 -10.54 6.40 -2.84
N ASP A 35 -11.33 6.46 -1.77
CA ASP A 35 -11.66 7.71 -1.10
C ASP A 35 -10.47 8.25 -0.30
N ILE A 36 -9.63 7.40 0.28
CA ILE A 36 -8.42 7.84 0.99
C ILE A 36 -7.40 8.47 0.03
N VAL A 37 -7.20 7.90 -1.17
CA VAL A 37 -6.35 8.52 -2.20
C VAL A 37 -6.88 9.91 -2.58
N ARG A 38 -8.17 9.99 -2.90
CA ARG A 38 -8.79 11.27 -3.30
C ARG A 38 -8.77 12.30 -2.18
N GLN A 39 -9.02 11.86 -0.94
CA GLN A 39 -8.97 12.75 0.22
C GLN A 39 -7.55 13.26 0.45
N SER A 40 -6.52 12.42 0.34
CA SER A 40 -5.13 12.86 0.46
C SER A 40 -4.75 13.88 -0.61
N VAL A 41 -5.25 13.74 -1.84
CA VAL A 41 -5.04 14.74 -2.90
C VAL A 41 -5.73 16.05 -2.55
N VAL A 42 -6.99 16.02 -2.08
CA VAL A 42 -7.72 17.23 -1.64
C VAL A 42 -7.02 17.91 -0.46
N ASP A 43 -6.44 17.13 0.46
CA ASP A 43 -5.64 17.67 1.56
C ASP A 43 -4.43 18.45 1.01
N TRP A 44 -3.71 17.90 0.03
CA TRP A 44 -2.59 18.60 -0.64
C TRP A 44 -3.02 19.85 -1.41
N MET A 45 -4.14 19.81 -2.13
CA MET A 45 -4.71 21.00 -2.78
C MET A 45 -5.04 22.09 -1.75
N SER A 46 -5.54 21.70 -0.58
CA SER A 46 -5.85 22.61 0.51
C SER A 46 -4.58 23.24 1.11
N VAL A 47 -3.50 22.47 1.24
CA VAL A 47 -2.18 22.99 1.64
C VAL A 47 -1.68 24.01 0.62
N LEU A 48 -1.75 23.72 -0.68
CA LEU A 48 -1.30 24.65 -1.72
C LEU A 48 -2.12 25.94 -1.74
N ARG A 49 -3.44 25.84 -1.58
CA ARG A 49 -4.32 27.02 -1.44
C ARG A 49 -4.00 27.84 -0.20
N PHE A 50 -3.69 27.19 0.92
CA PHE A 50 -3.24 27.89 2.12
C PHE A 50 -1.92 28.62 1.87
N LEU A 51 -0.92 27.94 1.29
CA LEU A 51 0.38 28.55 0.99
C LEU A 51 0.26 29.71 0.01
N ARG A 52 -0.56 29.60 -1.04
CA ARG A 52 -0.82 30.70 -1.98
C ARG A 52 -1.54 31.88 -1.34
N SER A 53 -2.23 31.65 -0.24
CA SER A 53 -2.95 32.69 0.50
C SER A 53 -2.07 33.55 1.41
N CYS A 54 -0.78 33.21 1.55
CA CYS A 54 0.23 34.03 2.23
C CYS A 54 0.55 35.27 1.35
N ASP A 55 -0.40 36.20 1.21
CA ASP A 55 -0.33 37.39 0.34
C ASP A 55 -0.17 38.70 1.12
N GLY A 56 0.32 38.61 2.35
CA GLY A 56 0.48 39.73 3.28
C GLY A 56 -0.79 40.09 4.05
N ARG A 57 -1.87 39.29 3.95
CA ARG A 57 -3.04 39.43 4.81
C ARG A 57 -2.69 39.19 6.29
N PRO A 58 -3.44 39.77 7.25
CA PRO A 58 -3.21 39.53 8.68
C PRO A 58 -3.37 38.06 9.09
N GLY A 59 -2.41 37.55 9.86
CA GLY A 59 -2.35 36.23 10.48
C GLY A 59 -2.61 36.27 12.00
N PRO A 60 -2.15 35.26 12.76
CA PRO A 60 -2.14 35.31 14.23
C PRO A 60 -1.03 36.23 14.77
N ASP A 61 -1.19 36.68 16.03
CA ASP A 61 -0.15 37.37 16.81
C ASP A 61 0.89 36.34 17.31
N MET A 62 2.00 36.23 16.59
CA MET A 62 3.09 35.27 16.76
C MET A 62 4.07 35.70 17.85
N ASN A 63 4.31 37.00 18.01
CA ASN A 63 5.28 37.51 18.99
C ASN A 63 4.64 37.94 20.34
N GLY A 64 3.32 38.04 20.40
CA GLY A 64 2.53 38.38 21.58
C GLY A 64 2.48 39.88 21.92
N ASP A 65 2.76 40.76 20.95
CA ASP A 65 2.77 42.21 21.16
C ASP A 65 1.39 42.88 21.05
N GLY A 66 0.37 42.12 20.66
CA GLY A 66 -1.00 42.58 20.45
C GLY A 66 -1.30 43.06 19.02
N THR A 67 -0.34 42.95 18.10
CA THR A 67 -0.46 43.23 16.67
C THR A 67 -0.38 41.93 15.89
N PRO A 68 -1.37 41.62 15.03
CA PRO A 68 -1.25 40.47 14.15
C PRO A 68 -0.11 40.64 13.12
N GLU A 69 0.75 39.63 12.98
CA GLU A 69 1.72 39.52 11.89
C GLU A 69 1.04 39.21 10.55
N GLN A 70 1.82 39.16 9.47
CA GLN A 70 1.35 38.65 8.20
C GLN A 70 1.12 37.13 8.29
N LEU A 71 0.13 36.63 7.56
CA LEU A 71 -0.07 35.19 7.44
C LEU A 71 1.18 34.57 6.81
N CYS A 72 1.76 33.57 7.50
CA CYS A 72 3.00 32.87 7.12
C CYS A 72 4.31 33.63 7.38
N ASP A 73 4.26 34.72 8.14
CA ASP A 73 5.41 35.35 8.83
C ASP A 73 5.47 34.74 10.24
N PHE A 74 6.24 33.66 10.39
CA PHE A 74 6.28 32.85 11.60
C PHE A 74 7.32 33.32 12.62
N ASP A 75 8.35 34.04 12.19
CA ASP A 75 9.37 34.60 13.07
C ASP A 75 9.15 36.10 13.41
N ALA A 76 8.08 36.68 12.87
CA ALA A 76 7.60 38.04 13.12
C ALA A 76 8.60 39.12 12.70
N ASP A 77 9.38 38.88 11.65
CA ASP A 77 10.35 39.83 11.11
C ASP A 77 9.75 40.79 10.06
N GLY A 78 8.51 40.54 9.64
CA GLY A 78 7.78 41.34 8.65
C GLY A 78 7.90 40.82 7.21
N GLU A 79 8.57 39.70 6.98
CA GLU A 79 8.63 39.00 5.70
C GLU A 79 7.88 37.65 5.76
N ILE A 80 7.34 37.21 4.63
CA ILE A 80 6.67 35.90 4.55
C ILE A 80 7.74 34.82 4.45
N ASP A 81 7.75 33.87 5.38
CA ASP A 81 8.72 32.77 5.41
C ASP A 81 8.48 31.73 4.31
N ILE A 82 7.22 31.32 4.14
CA ILE A 82 6.83 30.20 3.29
C ILE A 82 5.50 30.52 2.60
N GLY A 83 5.41 30.19 1.31
CA GLY A 83 4.21 30.40 0.50
C GLY A 83 4.20 31.77 -0.17
N GLY A 84 3.07 32.12 -0.78
CA GLY A 84 2.93 33.33 -1.59
C GLY A 84 2.27 33.05 -2.93
N PRO A 85 1.40 33.95 -3.42
CA PRO A 85 0.68 33.73 -4.67
C PRO A 85 1.58 33.63 -5.91
N ASP A 86 2.76 34.26 -5.85
CA ASP A 86 3.74 34.32 -6.95
C ASP A 86 4.87 33.29 -6.81
N ASN A 87 4.83 32.46 -5.76
CA ASN A 87 5.82 31.40 -5.56
C ASN A 87 5.52 30.16 -6.41
N GLN A 88 6.57 29.40 -6.67
CA GLN A 88 6.49 28.17 -7.47
C GLN A 88 6.30 26.97 -6.53
N TYR A 89 5.44 26.04 -6.92
CA TYR A 89 5.09 24.87 -6.12
C TYR A 89 5.36 23.59 -6.89
N TYR A 90 6.03 22.64 -6.24
CA TYR A 90 6.44 21.40 -6.87
C TYR A 90 5.88 20.22 -6.09
N ALA A 91 5.58 19.13 -6.81
CA ALA A 91 5.14 17.88 -6.20
C ALA A 91 6.11 16.75 -6.54
N TRP A 92 6.76 16.20 -5.53
CA TRP A 92 7.55 14.98 -5.64
C TRP A 92 7.09 13.97 -4.62
N GLY A 93 7.08 12.71 -5.00
CA GLY A 93 6.82 11.62 -4.08
C GLY A 93 7.28 10.30 -4.65
N GLN A 94 7.74 9.42 -3.77
CA GLN A 94 8.13 8.05 -4.10
C GLN A 94 7.07 7.06 -3.61
N SER A 95 6.79 5.99 -4.37
CA SER A 95 5.86 4.92 -3.99
C SER A 95 4.42 5.42 -3.80
N LEU A 96 3.84 5.28 -2.59
CA LEU A 96 2.57 5.91 -2.22
C LEU A 96 2.57 7.41 -2.55
N GLY A 97 3.67 8.12 -2.26
CA GLY A 97 3.81 9.52 -2.62
C GLY A 97 3.80 9.75 -4.14
N GLY A 98 4.35 8.81 -4.92
CA GLY A 98 4.34 8.86 -6.38
C GLY A 98 2.94 8.63 -6.97
N ILE A 99 2.13 7.78 -6.33
CA ILE A 99 0.71 7.61 -6.66
C ILE A 99 -0.05 8.91 -6.42
N LEU A 100 0.10 9.50 -5.23
CA LEU A 100 -0.56 10.77 -4.89
C LEU A 100 -0.11 11.91 -5.79
N THR A 101 1.19 12.02 -6.05
CA THR A 101 1.80 13.01 -6.94
C THR A 101 1.25 12.87 -8.37
N GLY A 102 1.08 11.64 -8.86
CA GLY A 102 0.47 11.40 -10.17
C GLY A 102 -0.96 11.91 -10.25
N VAL A 103 -1.80 11.67 -9.23
CA VAL A 103 -3.15 12.26 -9.23
C VAL A 103 -3.08 13.78 -9.13
N LEU A 104 -2.29 14.31 -8.19
CA LEU A 104 -2.18 15.74 -7.90
C LEU A 104 -1.76 16.54 -9.13
N ALA A 105 -0.75 16.07 -9.87
CA ALA A 105 -0.27 16.69 -11.10
C ALA A 105 -1.36 16.84 -12.18
N GLY A 106 -2.34 15.94 -12.21
CA GLY A 106 -3.45 16.01 -13.17
C GLY A 106 -4.63 16.86 -12.73
N VAL A 107 -4.68 17.34 -11.48
CA VAL A 107 -5.85 18.06 -10.94
C VAL A 107 -5.54 19.41 -10.29
N GLU A 108 -4.28 19.70 -9.95
CA GLU A 108 -3.88 20.92 -9.25
C GLU A 108 -3.08 21.86 -10.17
N PRO A 109 -3.71 22.89 -10.75
CA PRO A 109 -3.04 23.83 -11.66
C PRO A 109 -2.07 24.78 -10.94
N ALA A 110 -2.03 24.81 -9.60
CA ALA A 110 -1.03 25.59 -8.87
C ALA A 110 0.37 24.99 -8.92
N LEU A 111 0.51 23.74 -9.38
CA LEU A 111 1.81 23.10 -9.51
C LEU A 111 2.57 23.64 -10.72
N THR A 112 3.81 24.04 -10.47
CA THR A 112 4.78 24.39 -11.50
C THR A 112 5.30 23.16 -12.22
N ALA A 113 5.67 22.11 -11.48
CA ALA A 113 6.10 20.84 -12.04
C ALA A 113 5.92 19.70 -11.03
N ALA A 114 5.88 18.46 -11.54
CA ALA A 114 5.75 17.26 -10.73
C ALA A 114 6.70 16.14 -11.16
N ALA A 115 7.09 15.30 -10.20
CA ALA A 115 7.96 14.14 -10.44
C ALA A 115 7.49 12.91 -9.64
N PRO A 116 6.41 12.22 -10.06
CA PRO A 116 5.99 10.97 -9.43
C PRO A 116 7.03 9.88 -9.66
N THR A 117 7.65 9.41 -8.58
CA THR A 117 8.67 8.36 -8.59
C THR A 117 8.09 7.04 -8.09
N SER A 118 8.32 5.96 -8.84
CA SER A 118 7.74 4.64 -8.54
C SER A 118 6.23 4.74 -8.25
N GLY A 119 5.57 5.63 -9.00
CA GLY A 119 4.12 5.80 -9.01
C GLY A 119 3.45 4.74 -9.88
N SER A 120 2.13 4.80 -9.99
CA SER A 120 1.37 3.77 -10.71
C SER A 120 0.21 4.35 -11.51
N ALA A 121 -0.16 3.71 -12.61
CA ALA A 121 -1.47 3.79 -13.23
C ALA A 121 -2.04 2.37 -13.32
N GLY A 122 -3.19 2.12 -12.69
CA GLY A 122 -3.77 0.79 -12.49
C GLY A 122 -3.57 0.25 -11.07
N LEU A 123 -4.10 0.92 -10.07
CA LEU A 123 -4.00 0.58 -8.64
C LEU A 123 -4.45 -0.83 -8.31
N PHE A 124 -5.47 -1.36 -9.00
CA PHE A 124 -5.84 -2.76 -8.80
C PHE A 124 -4.75 -3.72 -9.32
N ASP A 125 -4.06 -3.39 -10.41
CA ASP A 125 -2.96 -4.21 -10.92
C ASP A 125 -1.74 -4.16 -9.99
N VAL A 126 -1.47 -3.01 -9.36
CA VAL A 126 -0.53 -2.89 -8.24
C VAL A 126 -0.90 -3.88 -7.15
N ALA A 127 -2.16 -3.89 -6.70
CA ALA A 127 -2.62 -4.83 -5.68
C ALA A 127 -2.36 -6.30 -6.05
N VAL A 128 -2.55 -6.69 -7.32
CA VAL A 128 -2.36 -8.07 -7.80
C VAL A 128 -0.90 -8.50 -7.86
N ARG A 129 0.00 -7.59 -8.22
CA ARG A 129 1.39 -7.92 -8.57
C ARG A 129 2.41 -7.49 -7.52
N SER A 130 2.02 -6.62 -6.60
CA SER A 130 2.91 -6.09 -5.58
C SER A 130 3.49 -7.19 -4.69
N LYS A 131 4.79 -7.11 -4.45
CA LYS A 131 5.49 -7.87 -3.41
C LYS A 131 5.52 -7.15 -2.07
N GLN A 132 5.14 -5.87 -2.01
CA GLN A 132 5.20 -5.01 -0.84
C GLN A 132 4.45 -5.66 0.34
N GLY A 133 5.15 -5.79 1.46
CA GLY A 133 4.50 -6.14 2.73
C GLY A 133 3.43 -5.11 3.05
N GLY A 134 2.28 -5.57 3.50
CA GLY A 134 1.13 -4.72 3.79
C GLY A 134 0.04 -4.75 2.74
N VAL A 135 0.39 -4.73 1.45
CA VAL A 135 -0.61 -4.78 0.38
C VAL A 135 -1.21 -6.19 0.29
N LYS A 136 -0.39 -7.23 0.36
CA LYS A 136 -0.86 -8.63 0.30
C LYS A 136 -1.77 -8.98 1.45
N GLU A 137 -1.39 -8.54 2.64
CA GLU A 137 -2.12 -8.73 3.87
C GLU A 137 -3.42 -7.93 3.80
N ALA A 138 -3.37 -6.62 3.70
CA ALA A 138 -4.55 -5.77 3.82
C ALA A 138 -5.56 -5.90 2.67
N VAL A 139 -5.12 -6.29 1.46
CA VAL A 139 -6.02 -6.47 0.30
C VAL A 139 -6.41 -7.94 0.11
N TRP A 140 -5.44 -8.85 -0.04
CA TRP A 140 -5.77 -10.22 -0.43
C TRP A 140 -6.21 -11.10 0.73
N LEU A 141 -5.71 -10.87 1.94
CA LEU A 141 -6.07 -11.71 3.07
C LEU A 141 -7.54 -11.53 3.47
N PRO A 142 -8.15 -10.33 3.52
CA PRO A 142 -9.59 -10.19 3.73
C PRO A 142 -10.43 -10.72 2.56
N LEU A 143 -9.95 -10.63 1.32
CA LEU A 143 -10.64 -11.21 0.16
C LEU A 143 -10.68 -12.74 0.23
N MET A 144 -9.59 -13.36 0.68
CA MET A 144 -9.45 -14.82 0.73
C MET A 144 -9.84 -15.44 2.06
N GLY A 145 -9.74 -14.68 3.15
CA GLY A 145 -9.89 -15.16 4.51
C GLY A 145 -11.27 -14.88 5.11
N PRO A 146 -11.46 -15.22 6.40
CA PRO A 146 -10.51 -15.93 7.26
C PRO A 146 -10.10 -17.31 6.72
N ILE A 147 -8.81 -17.64 6.85
CA ILE A 147 -8.26 -18.94 6.41
C ILE A 147 -8.10 -19.84 7.63
N TYR A 148 -8.66 -21.04 7.59
CA TYR A 148 -8.49 -22.05 8.62
C TYR A 148 -7.43 -23.05 8.20
N TYR A 149 -6.46 -23.27 9.08
CA TYR A 149 -5.29 -24.10 8.81
C TYR A 149 -5.03 -25.04 9.97
N GLY A 150 -4.78 -26.31 9.67
CA GLY A 150 -4.33 -27.28 10.67
C GLY A 150 -2.98 -27.85 10.32
N ALA A 151 -2.17 -28.12 11.34
CA ALA A 151 -0.89 -28.81 11.19
C ALA A 151 -0.62 -29.77 12.35
N PRO A 152 0.11 -30.87 12.11
CA PRO A 152 0.58 -31.73 13.17
C PRO A 152 1.58 -30.98 14.06
N ILE A 153 1.44 -31.16 15.38
CA ILE A 153 2.39 -30.69 16.40
C ILE A 153 2.85 -31.87 17.26
N ASP A 154 3.89 -31.66 18.06
CA ASP A 154 4.42 -32.67 18.99
C ASP A 154 4.70 -34.02 18.33
N GLY A 155 5.35 -33.98 17.15
CA GLY A 155 5.67 -35.17 16.36
C GLY A 155 4.45 -35.88 15.76
N GLY A 156 3.31 -35.19 15.65
CA GLY A 156 2.05 -35.75 15.12
C GLY A 156 1.12 -36.30 16.20
N ALA A 157 1.42 -36.08 17.48
CA ALA A 157 0.55 -36.49 18.59
C ALA A 157 -0.75 -35.68 18.66
N GLN A 158 -0.74 -34.43 18.17
CA GLN A 158 -1.90 -33.54 18.13
C GLN A 158 -1.94 -32.77 16.80
N THR A 159 -3.10 -32.21 16.48
CA THR A 159 -3.27 -31.22 15.41
C THR A 159 -3.55 -29.86 16.03
N ALA A 160 -2.70 -28.87 15.75
CA ALA A 160 -2.99 -27.48 16.08
C ALA A 160 -3.84 -26.86 14.97
N VAL A 161 -4.99 -26.30 15.34
CA VAL A 161 -5.90 -25.60 14.42
C VAL A 161 -5.75 -24.10 14.63
N TYR A 162 -5.57 -23.38 13.53
CA TYR A 162 -5.35 -21.95 13.49
C TYR A 162 -6.36 -21.26 12.58
N THR A 163 -6.61 -19.99 12.85
CA THR A 163 -7.12 -19.05 11.85
C THR A 163 -6.00 -18.09 11.43
N ILE A 164 -5.92 -17.79 10.15
CA ILE A 164 -5.02 -16.79 9.57
C ILE A 164 -5.89 -15.64 9.09
N VAL A 165 -5.66 -14.47 9.67
CA VAL A 165 -6.47 -13.26 9.48
C VAL A 165 -5.59 -12.05 9.21
N SER A 166 -6.18 -11.03 8.59
CA SER A 166 -5.52 -9.74 8.43
C SER A 166 -5.58 -8.96 9.73
N ASP A 167 -4.46 -8.40 10.11
CA ASP A 167 -4.32 -7.38 11.12
C ASP A 167 -3.75 -6.14 10.44
N PHE A 168 -4.65 -5.42 9.78
CA PHE A 168 -4.31 -4.36 8.82
C PHE A 168 -3.34 -4.87 7.76
N ASN A 169 -2.12 -4.36 7.79
CA ASN A 169 -1.04 -4.63 6.84
C ASN A 169 -0.15 -5.83 7.29
N ARG A 170 -0.58 -6.60 8.28
CA ARG A 170 0.09 -7.82 8.74
C ARG A 170 -0.83 -9.02 8.67
N SER A 171 -0.25 -10.21 8.56
CA SER A 171 -0.98 -11.46 8.76
C SER A 171 -0.77 -11.96 10.18
N GLN A 172 -1.85 -12.29 10.88
CA GLN A 172 -1.79 -12.94 12.19
C GLN A 172 -2.24 -14.39 12.08
N LYS A 173 -1.54 -15.29 12.79
CA LYS A 173 -1.87 -16.71 12.87
C LYS A 173 -2.26 -17.04 14.31
N LEU A 174 -3.56 -17.19 14.54
CA LEU A 174 -4.16 -17.32 15.85
C LEU A 174 -4.48 -18.78 16.15
N LEU A 175 -4.01 -19.31 17.28
CA LEU A 175 -4.27 -20.70 17.68
C LEU A 175 -5.69 -20.83 18.20
N LEU A 176 -6.55 -21.55 17.48
CA LEU A 176 -7.92 -21.82 17.93
C LEU A 176 -7.99 -23.01 18.89
N GLY A 177 -7.06 -23.97 18.79
CA GLY A 177 -7.02 -25.12 19.70
C GLY A 177 -5.98 -26.17 19.31
N ARG A 178 -5.63 -27.04 20.27
CA ARG A 178 -4.83 -28.26 20.06
C ARG A 178 -5.75 -29.47 20.25
N LEU A 179 -5.93 -30.25 19.19
CA LEU A 179 -6.95 -31.30 19.10
C LEU A 179 -6.33 -32.66 18.79
N ASP A 180 -7.14 -33.70 18.88
CA ASP A 180 -6.74 -35.06 18.51
C ASP A 180 -6.20 -35.11 17.07
N PRO A 181 -5.20 -35.96 16.81
CA PRO A 181 -4.49 -35.96 15.54
C PRO A 181 -5.40 -36.37 14.38
N LEU A 182 -5.22 -35.69 13.25
CA LEU A 182 -5.87 -36.04 11.99
C LEU A 182 -5.00 -36.96 11.14
N SER A 183 -5.66 -37.82 10.35
CA SER A 183 -4.99 -38.70 9.39
C SER A 183 -5.12 -38.14 7.97
N PRO A 184 -4.14 -38.38 7.07
CA PRO A 184 -4.28 -38.05 5.66
C PRO A 184 -5.58 -38.62 5.08
N GLY A 185 -6.33 -37.79 4.35
CA GLY A 185 -7.65 -38.12 3.80
C GLY A 185 -8.84 -37.86 4.74
N ASP A 186 -8.62 -37.52 6.01
CA ASP A 186 -9.66 -36.96 6.87
C ASP A 186 -10.14 -35.62 6.29
N GLU A 187 -11.42 -35.31 6.49
CA GLU A 187 -12.03 -34.05 6.03
C GLU A 187 -12.34 -33.15 7.22
N VAL A 188 -12.09 -31.85 7.05
CA VAL A 188 -12.43 -30.79 7.99
C VAL A 188 -13.46 -29.87 7.33
N VAL A 189 -14.58 -29.65 8.01
CA VAL A 189 -15.64 -28.72 7.61
C VAL A 189 -15.68 -27.55 8.57
N VAL A 190 -15.52 -26.33 8.05
CA VAL A 190 -15.75 -25.09 8.78
C VAL A 190 -17.12 -24.57 8.41
N GLN A 191 -17.94 -24.24 9.40
CA GLN A 191 -19.30 -23.74 9.24
C GLN A 191 -19.44 -22.35 9.85
N ASN A 192 -20.10 -21.45 9.12
CA ASN A 192 -20.57 -20.18 9.63
C ASN A 192 -22.05 -20.36 9.96
N LEU A 193 -22.38 -20.38 11.25
CA LEU A 193 -23.70 -20.72 11.75
C LEU A 193 -24.74 -19.62 11.50
N ARG A 194 -24.28 -18.38 11.26
CA ARG A 194 -25.17 -17.26 10.90
C ARG A 194 -25.59 -17.34 9.43
N SER A 195 -24.64 -17.55 8.52
CA SER A 195 -24.93 -17.60 7.08
C SER A 195 -25.36 -18.98 6.58
N GLY A 196 -25.12 -20.03 7.38
CA GLY A 196 -25.35 -21.43 7.00
C GLY A 196 -24.36 -21.97 5.97
N LYS A 197 -23.35 -21.18 5.57
CA LYS A 197 -22.32 -21.60 4.61
C LYS A 197 -21.29 -22.49 5.28
N ALA A 198 -20.68 -23.37 4.50
CA ALA A 198 -19.60 -24.23 4.94
C ALA A 198 -18.48 -24.30 3.89
N ALA A 199 -17.25 -24.49 4.36
CA ALA A 199 -16.07 -24.74 3.56
C ALA A 199 -15.41 -26.04 4.02
N ARG A 200 -14.86 -26.79 3.08
CA ARG A 200 -14.24 -28.10 3.33
C ARG A 200 -12.75 -28.06 3.01
N GLY A 201 -11.95 -28.79 3.77
CA GLY A 201 -10.53 -29.01 3.54
C GLY A 201 -10.20 -30.47 3.80
N VAL A 202 -9.39 -31.07 2.93
CA VAL A 202 -8.93 -32.46 3.09
C VAL A 202 -7.51 -32.43 3.65
N VAL A 203 -7.24 -33.31 4.61
CA VAL A 203 -5.91 -33.45 5.22
C VAL A 203 -4.96 -34.09 4.23
N GLY A 204 -3.87 -33.38 3.91
CA GLY A 204 -2.82 -33.81 3.01
C GLY A 204 -1.95 -34.92 3.59
N SER A 205 -1.03 -35.43 2.76
CA SER A 205 -0.06 -36.46 3.17
C SER A 205 0.92 -35.98 4.25
N ASP A 206 1.12 -34.67 4.35
CA ASP A 206 1.92 -34.01 5.38
C ASP A 206 1.14 -33.77 6.69
N GLY A 207 -0.12 -34.21 6.77
CA GLY A 207 -0.99 -34.02 7.92
C GLY A 207 -1.58 -32.61 8.03
N THR A 208 -1.37 -31.74 7.05
CA THR A 208 -1.91 -30.38 7.06
C THR A 208 -3.25 -30.30 6.36
N PHE A 209 -4.09 -29.34 6.75
CA PHE A 209 -5.26 -28.95 5.96
C PHE A 209 -5.34 -27.43 5.85
N ARG A 210 -6.03 -26.96 4.80
CA ARG A 210 -6.38 -25.55 4.64
C ARG A 210 -7.75 -25.43 4.00
N THR A 211 -8.58 -24.55 4.54
CA THR A 211 -9.81 -24.10 3.90
C THR A 211 -10.07 -22.64 4.26
N GLN A 212 -11.06 -22.01 3.64
CA GLN A 212 -11.42 -20.63 3.91
C GLN A 212 -12.92 -20.45 3.80
N LEU A 213 -13.49 -19.62 4.67
CA LEU A 213 -14.92 -19.39 4.73
C LEU A 213 -15.18 -17.93 5.05
N GLY A 214 -16.05 -17.31 4.25
CA GLY A 214 -16.46 -15.93 4.48
C GLY A 214 -17.21 -15.81 5.81
N ALA A 215 -16.85 -14.78 6.58
CA ALA A 215 -17.42 -14.50 7.89
C ALA A 215 -17.31 -13.02 8.21
N ASP A 216 -18.24 -12.51 9.00
CA ASP A 216 -18.21 -11.14 9.50
C ASP A 216 -17.67 -11.08 10.94
N ALA A 217 -16.97 -10.00 11.26
CA ALA A 217 -16.61 -9.60 12.61
C ALA A 217 -16.49 -8.07 12.66
N ILE A 218 -16.75 -7.48 13.82
CA ILE A 218 -16.50 -6.04 14.00
C ILE A 218 -14.99 -5.77 14.00
N ASN A 219 -14.59 -4.59 13.54
CA ASN A 219 -13.18 -4.19 13.55
C ASN A 219 -12.72 -3.81 14.98
N ALA A 220 -11.41 -3.62 15.16
CA ALA A 220 -10.85 -3.30 16.47
C ALA A 220 -11.44 -2.02 17.10
N GLN A 221 -11.68 -0.99 16.30
CA GLN A 221 -12.19 0.30 16.79
C GLN A 221 -13.64 0.18 17.26
N GLU A 222 -14.48 -0.53 16.49
CA GLU A 222 -15.85 -0.88 16.88
C GLU A 222 -15.86 -1.73 18.14
N LYS A 223 -14.94 -2.69 18.24
CA LYS A 223 -14.76 -3.54 19.43
C LYS A 223 -14.40 -2.71 20.66
N ARG A 224 -13.44 -1.79 20.55
CA ARG A 224 -13.04 -0.88 21.63
C ARG A 224 -14.19 0.01 22.06
N ALA A 225 -14.90 0.63 21.11
CA ALA A 225 -16.04 1.49 21.41
C ALA A 225 -17.18 0.72 22.10
N CYS A 226 -17.39 -0.53 21.71
CA CYS A 226 -18.43 -1.40 22.25
C CYS A 226 -18.13 -1.93 23.66
N LEU A 227 -16.90 -2.39 23.87
CA LEU A 227 -16.49 -3.03 25.13
C LEU A 227 -15.97 -2.03 26.16
N GLY A 228 -15.61 -0.82 25.73
CA GLY A 228 -15.21 0.28 26.62
C GLY A 228 -13.90 0.04 27.35
N PHE A 229 -12.99 -0.77 26.78
CA PHE A 229 -11.67 -1.00 27.38
C PHE A 229 -10.67 0.11 27.04
N GLU A 230 -9.77 0.38 27.97
CA GLU A 230 -8.61 1.23 27.73
C GLU A 230 -7.58 0.44 26.92
N VAL A 231 -7.01 1.08 25.90
CA VAL A 231 -5.97 0.47 25.09
C VAL A 231 -4.68 0.42 25.88
N LEU A 232 -4.01 -0.73 25.82
CA LEU A 232 -2.68 -0.90 26.35
C LEU A 232 -1.70 -0.06 25.53
N HIS A 233 -0.74 0.60 26.17
CA HIS A 233 0.42 1.15 25.44
C HIS A 233 1.55 0.13 25.52
N TRP A 234 1.71 -0.72 24.51
CA TRP A 234 2.78 -1.74 24.55
C TRP A 234 4.19 -1.14 24.62
N GLU A 235 4.40 0.05 24.06
CA GLU A 235 5.67 0.79 24.15
C GLU A 235 5.83 1.60 25.45
N ASN A 236 4.75 1.77 26.25
CA ASN A 236 4.81 2.55 27.49
C ASN A 236 4.00 1.91 28.63
N PRO A 237 4.60 0.90 29.32
CA PRO A 237 3.95 0.17 30.42
C PRO A 237 3.54 1.05 31.62
N ALA A 238 3.98 2.31 31.67
CA ALA A 238 3.66 3.23 32.77
C ALA A 238 2.22 3.80 32.68
N PHE A 239 1.49 3.58 31.58
CA PHE A 239 0.18 4.20 31.34
C PHE A 239 -1.02 3.22 31.21
N GLY A 240 -0.91 1.94 31.59
CA GLY A 240 -2.03 0.98 31.53
C GLY A 240 -1.82 -0.33 32.31
N THR A 241 -2.89 -1.11 32.51
CA THR A 241 -2.87 -2.41 33.23
C THR A 241 -1.97 -3.45 32.57
N GLU A 242 -1.28 -4.28 33.35
CA GLU A 242 -0.28 -5.26 32.84
C GLU A 242 -0.80 -6.30 31.83
N LEU A 243 -2.13 -6.45 31.64
CA LEU A 243 -2.74 -7.44 30.75
C LEU A 243 -3.94 -6.86 29.96
N PRO A 244 -4.20 -7.34 28.73
CA PRO A 244 -5.28 -6.87 27.85
C PRO A 244 -6.68 -7.26 28.34
N TYR A 245 -7.72 -6.58 27.86
CA TYR A 245 -9.10 -6.93 28.16
C TYR A 245 -9.47 -8.30 27.60
N ALA A 246 -10.05 -9.17 28.42
CA ALA A 246 -10.50 -10.49 28.00
C ALA A 246 -12.01 -10.54 27.72
N ILE A 247 -12.36 -11.01 26.53
CA ILE A 247 -13.73 -11.30 26.11
C ILE A 247 -14.08 -12.72 26.59
N THR A 248 -14.85 -12.81 27.66
CA THR A 248 -15.33 -14.09 28.21
C THR A 248 -16.71 -14.50 27.66
N ASP A 249 -17.49 -13.54 27.16
CA ASP A 249 -18.73 -13.77 26.44
C ASP A 249 -18.61 -13.23 25.00
N THR A 250 -18.32 -14.12 24.05
CA THR A 250 -18.20 -13.76 22.63
C THR A 250 -19.55 -13.64 21.93
N GLU A 251 -20.66 -14.02 22.58
CA GLU A 251 -22.02 -13.84 22.08
C GLU A 251 -22.59 -12.46 22.44
N GLN A 252 -21.86 -11.66 23.22
CA GLN A 252 -22.14 -10.25 23.43
C GLN A 252 -22.33 -9.50 22.10
N ARG A 253 -23.21 -8.50 22.13
CA ARG A 253 -23.52 -7.66 20.97
C ARG A 253 -23.26 -6.18 21.24
N CYS A 254 -22.82 -5.49 20.19
CA CYS A 254 -22.61 -4.06 20.11
C CYS A 254 -23.86 -3.43 19.48
N GLY A 255 -24.86 -3.16 20.31
CA GLY A 255 -26.22 -2.88 19.82
C GLY A 255 -26.82 -4.14 19.20
N GLU A 256 -27.16 -4.10 17.91
CA GLU A 256 -27.70 -5.26 17.19
C GLU A 256 -26.61 -6.14 16.54
N THR A 257 -25.36 -5.66 16.50
CA THR A 257 -24.25 -6.30 15.80
C THR A 257 -23.49 -7.27 16.72
N PRO A 258 -23.34 -8.55 16.39
CA PRO A 258 -22.50 -9.47 17.16
C PRO A 258 -21.01 -9.12 17.02
N LEU A 259 -20.18 -9.50 18.00
CA LEU A 259 -18.72 -9.34 17.90
C LEU A 259 -18.14 -10.06 16.67
N GLY A 260 -18.72 -11.19 16.29
CA GLY A 260 -18.44 -11.89 15.05
C GLY A 260 -19.38 -13.05 14.81
N ASP A 261 -19.34 -13.61 13.61
CA ASP A 261 -20.16 -14.74 13.22
C ASP A 261 -19.79 -15.98 14.00
N ARG A 262 -20.79 -16.71 14.51
CA ARG A 262 -20.56 -17.98 15.22
C ARG A 262 -20.05 -19.05 14.28
N LEU A 263 -18.99 -19.74 14.70
CA LEU A 263 -18.31 -20.75 13.91
C LEU A 263 -18.38 -22.12 14.57
N ARG A 264 -18.35 -23.16 13.74
CA ARG A 264 -18.12 -24.54 14.16
C ARG A 264 -17.16 -25.20 13.19
N ILE A 265 -16.13 -25.84 13.71
CA ILE A 265 -15.17 -26.63 12.92
C ILE A 265 -15.33 -28.09 13.30
N THR A 266 -15.62 -28.94 12.33
CA THR A 266 -15.81 -30.39 12.53
C THR A 266 -14.80 -31.15 11.70
N ALA A 267 -14.07 -32.06 12.32
CA ALA A 267 -13.21 -33.01 11.60
C ALA A 267 -13.82 -34.41 11.63
N CYS A 268 -13.73 -35.12 10.51
CA CYS A 268 -14.28 -36.46 10.36
C CYS A 268 -13.20 -37.44 9.91
N ALA A 269 -13.37 -38.71 10.29
CA ALA A 269 -12.58 -39.81 9.75
C ALA A 269 -13.00 -40.05 8.29
N GLY A 270 -12.14 -39.69 7.34
CA GLY A 270 -12.50 -39.60 5.92
C GLY A 270 -13.48 -38.44 5.61
N ALA A 271 -14.28 -38.61 4.55
CA ALA A 271 -15.27 -37.61 4.14
C ALA A 271 -16.37 -37.43 5.20
N CYS A 272 -16.70 -36.17 5.53
CA CYS A 272 -17.77 -35.86 6.47
C CYS A 272 -19.16 -36.12 5.89
N GLY A 273 -19.30 -36.09 4.56
CA GLY A 273 -20.61 -36.11 3.89
C GLY A 273 -21.38 -34.80 4.09
N ASP A 274 -22.59 -34.72 3.54
CA ASP A 274 -23.43 -33.51 3.62
C ASP A 274 -24.17 -33.40 4.96
N ASP A 275 -24.55 -34.53 5.56
CA ASP A 275 -25.16 -34.59 6.88
C ASP A 275 -24.08 -34.84 7.95
N LEU A 276 -23.63 -33.77 8.60
CA LEU A 276 -22.61 -33.84 9.65
C LEU A 276 -23.08 -34.62 10.89
N SER A 277 -24.39 -34.82 11.10
CA SER A 277 -24.89 -35.62 12.23
C SER A 277 -24.64 -37.12 12.06
N ALA A 278 -24.49 -37.57 10.81
CA ALA A 278 -24.15 -38.95 10.46
C ALA A 278 -22.65 -39.16 10.23
N ALA A 279 -21.84 -38.09 10.33
CA ALA A 279 -20.41 -38.15 10.09
C ALA A 279 -19.67 -38.95 11.17
N ARG A 280 -18.55 -39.58 10.79
CA ARG A 280 -17.63 -40.21 11.74
C ARG A 280 -16.73 -39.15 12.36
N THR A 281 -17.29 -38.34 13.24
CA THR A 281 -16.62 -37.19 13.85
C THR A 281 -15.42 -37.61 14.69
N ARG A 282 -14.27 -36.99 14.42
CA ARG A 282 -13.06 -37.04 15.25
C ARG A 282 -13.21 -36.08 16.42
N TRP A 283 -13.55 -34.83 16.12
CA TRP A 283 -13.73 -33.76 17.08
C TRP A 283 -14.57 -32.63 16.49
N VAL A 284 -15.10 -31.80 17.39
CA VAL A 284 -15.77 -30.54 17.10
C VAL A 284 -15.09 -29.45 17.90
N LEU A 285 -14.76 -28.34 17.24
CA LEU A 285 -14.28 -27.11 17.85
C LEU A 285 -15.33 -26.02 17.63
N ASP A 286 -16.07 -25.69 18.68
CA ASP A 286 -17.07 -24.60 18.68
C ASP A 286 -16.90 -23.61 19.87
N THR A 287 -15.76 -23.73 20.55
CA THR A 287 -15.20 -22.80 21.55
C THR A 287 -13.75 -22.46 21.19
N PHE A 288 -13.24 -21.34 21.70
CA PHE A 288 -11.81 -21.06 21.68
C PHE A 288 -11.11 -21.99 22.67
N GLU A 289 -10.14 -22.77 22.21
CA GLU A 289 -9.33 -23.68 23.04
C GLU A 289 -7.85 -23.29 23.11
N GLY A 290 -7.48 -22.21 22.40
CA GLY A 290 -6.16 -21.60 22.49
C GLY A 290 -5.92 -20.93 23.85
N ASP A 291 -4.68 -21.01 24.30
CA ASP A 291 -4.20 -20.55 25.60
C ASP A 291 -2.81 -19.90 25.51
N THR A 292 -2.57 -19.17 24.42
CA THR A 292 -1.29 -18.54 24.12
C THR A 292 -1.03 -17.28 24.94
N ASP A 293 -2.09 -16.61 25.37
CA ASP A 293 -2.04 -15.28 25.97
C ASP A 293 -2.87 -15.20 27.25
N GLN A 294 -2.67 -14.14 28.03
CA GLN A 294 -3.42 -13.84 29.24
C GLN A 294 -4.13 -12.49 29.11
N GLY A 295 -5.33 -12.40 29.66
CA GLY A 295 -6.10 -11.15 29.74
C GLY A 295 -6.89 -11.04 31.03
N VAL A 296 -7.46 -9.87 31.29
CA VAL A 296 -8.27 -9.58 32.48
C VAL A 296 -9.75 -9.56 32.07
N ALA A 297 -10.53 -10.46 32.64
CA ALA A 297 -11.98 -10.49 32.44
C ALA A 297 -12.66 -9.28 33.14
N PRO A 298 -13.90 -8.92 32.77
CA PRO A 298 -14.66 -7.87 33.46
C PRO A 298 -14.83 -8.07 34.97
N SER A 299 -14.73 -9.33 35.44
CA SER A 299 -14.73 -9.68 36.86
C SER A 299 -13.44 -9.32 37.60
N GLY A 300 -12.37 -8.96 36.88
CA GLY A 300 -11.02 -8.76 37.40
C GLY A 300 -10.15 -10.03 37.44
N GLU A 301 -10.69 -11.18 37.03
CA GLU A 301 -9.94 -12.45 36.99
C GLU A 301 -9.02 -12.51 35.77
N THR A 302 -7.80 -13.02 35.96
CA THR A 302 -6.89 -13.36 34.86
C THR A 302 -7.33 -14.65 34.20
N VAL A 303 -7.58 -14.59 32.89
CA VAL A 303 -7.97 -15.75 32.08
C VAL A 303 -6.94 -15.98 30.98
N SER A 304 -6.82 -17.23 30.54
CA SER A 304 -6.03 -17.59 29.36
C SER A 304 -6.89 -17.55 28.10
N GLY A 305 -6.27 -17.27 26.96
CA GLY A 305 -6.97 -17.21 25.69
C GLY A 305 -6.05 -16.89 24.52
N VAL A 306 -6.64 -16.26 23.50
CA VAL A 306 -5.95 -15.89 22.26
C VAL A 306 -6.02 -14.38 22.08
N LEU A 307 -4.87 -13.71 22.00
CA LEU A 307 -4.80 -12.27 21.76
C LEU A 307 -5.05 -11.93 20.29
N PHE A 308 -5.97 -11.01 20.03
CA PHE A 308 -6.13 -10.37 18.74
C PHE A 308 -6.75 -8.98 18.88
N GLN A 309 -6.10 -7.99 18.24
CA GLN A 309 -6.53 -6.59 18.19
C GLN A 309 -6.92 -5.99 19.55
N GLY A 310 -5.95 -6.00 20.48
CA GLY A 310 -6.06 -5.45 21.84
C GLY A 310 -6.92 -6.25 22.82
N THR A 311 -7.46 -7.41 22.41
CA THR A 311 -8.35 -8.23 23.25
C THR A 311 -7.98 -9.70 23.28
N VAL A 312 -8.17 -10.35 24.43
CA VAL A 312 -7.99 -11.80 24.57
C VAL A 312 -9.34 -12.50 24.48
N TYR A 313 -9.50 -13.39 23.50
CA TYR A 313 -10.65 -14.27 23.40
C TYR A 313 -10.45 -15.45 24.36
N ALA A 314 -11.22 -15.47 25.46
CA ALA A 314 -10.98 -16.40 26.56
C ALA A 314 -11.19 -17.86 26.13
N LYS A 315 -10.36 -18.75 26.67
CA LYS A 315 -10.53 -20.19 26.51
C LYS A 315 -11.89 -20.65 27.04
N GLY A 316 -12.55 -21.53 26.31
CA GLY A 316 -13.92 -22.01 26.56
C GLY A 316 -15.00 -21.02 26.09
N ALA A 317 -14.66 -19.79 25.71
CA ALA A 317 -15.62 -18.86 25.16
C ALA A 317 -16.09 -19.37 23.79
N PRO A 318 -17.35 -19.12 23.42
CA PRO A 318 -17.87 -19.63 22.17
C PRO A 318 -17.05 -19.15 20.94
N LEU A 319 -16.78 -20.04 19.98
CA LEU A 319 -15.99 -19.71 18.80
C LEU A 319 -16.75 -18.75 17.86
N ILE A 320 -16.12 -17.63 17.53
CA ILE A 320 -16.60 -16.66 16.55
C ILE A 320 -15.48 -16.33 15.55
N ALA A 321 -15.85 -15.79 14.40
CA ALA A 321 -14.88 -15.11 13.55
C ALA A 321 -14.33 -13.89 14.29
N VAL A 322 -13.00 -13.76 14.34
CA VAL A 322 -12.33 -12.62 14.99
C VAL A 322 -12.02 -11.47 14.02
N SER A 323 -12.13 -11.73 12.72
CA SER A 323 -11.89 -10.78 11.63
C SER A 323 -12.85 -11.06 10.49
N GLN A 324 -13.25 -10.01 9.79
CA GLN A 324 -14.11 -10.11 8.61
C GLN A 324 -13.33 -10.60 7.38
N GLY A 325 -14.01 -11.26 6.46
CA GLY A 325 -13.47 -11.57 5.14
C GLY A 325 -14.43 -12.34 4.24
N PHE A 326 -14.16 -12.31 2.94
CA PHE A 326 -15.06 -12.84 1.92
C PHE A 326 -14.90 -14.36 1.68
N GLY A 327 -13.78 -14.95 2.08
CA GLY A 327 -13.53 -16.38 1.93
C GLY A 327 -13.38 -16.88 0.48
N TYR A 328 -12.98 -16.02 -0.47
CA TYR A 328 -12.81 -16.45 -1.86
C TYR A 328 -11.62 -17.39 -2.04
N ALA A 329 -11.83 -18.48 -2.78
CA ALA A 329 -10.73 -19.30 -3.26
C ALA A 329 -9.97 -18.63 -4.42
N ARG A 330 -8.66 -18.89 -4.48
CA ARG A 330 -7.81 -18.42 -5.58
C ARG A 330 -8.30 -18.95 -6.92
N GLN A 331 -8.04 -18.17 -7.96
CA GLN A 331 -8.30 -18.54 -9.36
C GLN A 331 -9.75 -18.89 -9.71
N THR A 332 -10.73 -18.51 -8.89
CA THR A 332 -12.16 -18.71 -9.16
C THR A 332 -12.74 -17.66 -10.11
N PRO A 333 -13.81 -17.97 -10.86
CA PRO A 333 -14.53 -16.99 -11.67
C PRO A 333 -15.04 -15.79 -10.85
N ASP A 334 -15.54 -16.03 -9.64
CA ASP A 334 -16.09 -14.96 -8.80
C ASP A 334 -15.03 -13.98 -8.32
N LEU A 335 -13.84 -14.48 -7.92
CA LEU A 335 -12.73 -13.60 -7.59
C LEU A 335 -12.27 -12.75 -8.79
N ARG A 336 -12.29 -13.32 -10.01
CA ARG A 336 -11.98 -12.55 -11.24
C ARG A 336 -13.04 -11.49 -11.56
N ARG A 337 -14.33 -11.77 -11.30
CA ARG A 337 -15.41 -10.79 -11.44
C ARG A 337 -15.26 -9.66 -10.44
N LEU A 338 -14.99 -9.99 -9.18
CA LEU A 338 -14.75 -9.01 -8.12
C LEU A 338 -13.58 -8.10 -8.48
N ARG A 339 -12.49 -8.64 -9.04
CA ARG A 339 -11.36 -7.85 -9.57
C ARG A 339 -11.81 -6.78 -10.56
N GLY A 340 -12.68 -7.10 -11.52
CA GLY A 340 -13.16 -6.12 -12.49
C GLY A 340 -13.97 -5.00 -11.85
N ILE A 341 -14.88 -5.36 -10.92
CA ILE A 341 -15.72 -4.39 -10.20
C ILE A 341 -14.87 -3.50 -9.28
N ALA A 342 -13.93 -4.08 -8.54
CA ALA A 342 -13.04 -3.35 -7.65
C ALA A 342 -12.15 -2.37 -8.43
N GLY A 343 -11.63 -2.78 -9.60
CA GLY A 343 -10.90 -1.88 -10.49
C GLY A 343 -11.72 -0.67 -10.93
N PHE A 344 -12.99 -0.89 -11.33
CA PHE A 344 -13.91 0.19 -11.67
C PHE A 344 -14.21 1.13 -10.48
N ILE A 345 -14.34 0.58 -9.27
CA ILE A 345 -14.56 1.39 -8.07
C ILE A 345 -13.33 2.26 -7.80
N VAL A 346 -12.13 1.67 -7.80
CA VAL A 346 -10.87 2.36 -7.48
C VAL A 346 -10.42 3.36 -8.55
N GLU A 347 -10.90 3.23 -9.79
CA GLU A 347 -10.51 4.06 -10.94
C GLU A 347 -10.52 5.57 -10.66
N ALA A 348 -11.51 6.07 -9.92
CA ALA A 348 -11.59 7.51 -9.61
C ALA A 348 -10.52 8.01 -8.61
N GLY A 349 -9.73 7.13 -8.00
CA GLY A 349 -8.52 7.46 -7.24
C GLY A 349 -7.24 7.03 -7.95
N ASP A 350 -7.33 6.52 -9.18
CA ASP A 350 -6.19 5.96 -9.90
C ASP A 350 -5.51 7.03 -10.76
N PRO A 351 -4.17 7.22 -10.68
CA PRO A 351 -3.46 8.16 -11.55
C PRO A 351 -3.71 7.94 -13.05
N ALA A 352 -4.09 6.71 -13.47
CA ALA A 352 -4.52 6.43 -14.83
C ALA A 352 -5.63 7.36 -15.34
N ALA A 353 -6.57 7.76 -14.48
CA ALA A 353 -7.67 8.64 -14.84
C ALA A 353 -7.24 10.10 -15.04
N TYR A 354 -6.07 10.47 -14.50
CA TYR A 354 -5.58 11.83 -14.40
C TYR A 354 -4.40 12.13 -15.33
N ALA A 355 -3.63 11.10 -15.72
CA ALA A 355 -2.44 11.24 -16.55
C ALA A 355 -2.63 12.04 -17.84
N ARG A 356 -3.81 11.93 -18.46
CA ARG A 356 -4.15 12.69 -19.69
C ARG A 356 -4.16 14.21 -19.47
N PHE A 357 -4.35 14.68 -18.23
CA PHE A 357 -4.39 16.09 -17.89
C PHE A 357 -3.02 16.71 -17.61
N TYR A 358 -1.93 15.92 -17.59
CA TYR A 358 -0.58 16.49 -17.48
C TYR A 358 -0.27 17.40 -18.68
N MET A 359 -0.60 16.94 -19.91
CA MET A 359 -0.38 17.71 -21.15
C MET A 359 -1.39 17.46 -22.28
N LYS A 360 -2.04 16.30 -22.35
CA LYS A 360 -2.74 15.85 -23.56
C LYS A 360 -4.11 16.52 -23.75
N ASP A 361 -4.90 16.53 -22.68
CA ASP A 361 -6.29 17.02 -22.71
C ASP A 361 -6.45 18.33 -21.92
N VAL A 362 -5.36 19.09 -21.79
CA VAL A 362 -5.29 20.34 -21.02
C VAL A 362 -6.30 21.37 -21.49
N ALA A 363 -6.43 21.59 -22.81
CA ALA A 363 -7.36 22.58 -23.34
C ALA A 363 -8.84 22.24 -23.08
N GLU A 364 -9.21 20.96 -23.07
CA GLU A 364 -10.56 20.54 -22.68
C GLU A 364 -10.79 20.78 -21.19
N TRP A 365 -9.77 20.50 -20.38
CA TRP A 365 -9.81 20.65 -18.93
C TRP A 365 -9.88 22.12 -18.51
N GLU A 366 -9.06 22.98 -19.10
CA GLU A 366 -9.08 24.43 -18.91
C GLU A 366 -10.43 25.04 -19.28
N ALA A 367 -10.98 24.69 -20.45
CA ALA A 367 -12.30 25.16 -20.87
C ALA A 367 -13.43 24.73 -19.93
N ARG A 368 -13.29 23.57 -19.27
CA ARG A 368 -14.29 23.07 -18.30
C ARG A 368 -14.29 23.86 -16.99
N TRP A 369 -13.14 24.38 -16.58
CA TRP A 369 -12.95 25.09 -15.30
C TRP A 369 -12.56 26.56 -15.50
N GLU A 370 -12.94 27.12 -16.64
CA GLU A 370 -12.66 28.51 -17.00
C GLU A 370 -13.16 29.46 -15.90
N GLY A 371 -12.25 30.27 -15.35
CA GLY A 371 -12.54 31.28 -14.34
C GLY A 371 -12.55 30.80 -12.89
N GLU A 372 -12.36 29.50 -12.62
CA GLU A 372 -12.34 28.96 -11.25
C GLU A 372 -11.00 29.21 -10.52
N GLU A 373 -9.88 29.16 -11.25
CA GLU A 373 -8.54 29.49 -10.74
C GLU A 373 -7.87 30.52 -11.68
N PRO A 374 -8.29 31.79 -11.65
CA PRO A 374 -7.81 32.80 -12.58
C PRO A 374 -6.30 33.07 -12.40
N GLY A 375 -5.57 33.08 -13.51
CA GLY A 375 -4.13 33.35 -13.52
C GLY A 375 -3.25 32.11 -13.35
N LEU A 376 -3.83 30.92 -13.21
CA LEU A 376 -3.10 29.67 -13.29
C LEU A 376 -3.23 29.04 -14.68
N GLU A 377 -2.14 28.42 -15.13
CA GLU A 377 -2.13 27.60 -16.32
C GLU A 377 -2.54 26.17 -15.94
N PHE A 378 -3.39 25.56 -16.76
CA PHE A 378 -3.75 24.16 -16.57
C PHE A 378 -2.73 23.25 -17.27
N GLY A 379 -2.55 22.05 -16.72
CA GLY A 379 -1.48 21.15 -17.12
C GLY A 379 -0.26 21.34 -16.23
N THR A 380 0.45 20.24 -15.98
CA THR A 380 1.61 20.24 -15.08
C THR A 380 2.74 19.52 -15.80
N PRO A 381 3.87 20.20 -16.10
CA PRO A 381 5.11 19.56 -16.51
C PRO A 381 5.43 18.38 -15.59
N THR A 382 5.37 17.15 -16.11
CA THR A 382 5.52 15.95 -15.29
C THR A 382 6.61 15.00 -15.78
N GLU A 383 7.61 14.75 -14.92
CA GLU A 383 8.62 13.70 -15.06
C GLU A 383 8.17 12.42 -14.36
N VAL A 384 7.73 11.42 -15.12
CA VAL A 384 7.39 10.11 -14.57
C VAL A 384 8.67 9.30 -14.38
N VAL A 385 8.99 8.94 -13.14
CA VAL A 385 10.16 8.12 -12.82
C VAL A 385 9.71 6.75 -12.35
N VAL A 386 10.26 5.69 -12.92
CA VAL A 386 9.92 4.30 -12.58
C VAL A 386 11.20 3.52 -12.38
N THR A 387 11.55 3.18 -11.14
CA THR A 387 12.77 2.42 -10.90
C THR A 387 12.66 1.01 -11.48
N LEU A 388 13.70 0.56 -12.20
CA LEU A 388 13.69 -0.76 -12.81
C LEU A 388 13.66 -1.85 -11.74
N GLY A 389 12.85 -2.87 -12.00
CA GLY A 389 12.68 -4.02 -11.10
C GLY A 389 11.91 -3.71 -9.82
N ASP A 390 11.24 -2.55 -9.73
CA ASP A 390 10.31 -2.30 -8.65
C ASP A 390 9.18 -3.34 -8.66
N MET A 391 9.17 -4.16 -7.61
CA MET A 391 8.13 -5.14 -7.36
C MET A 391 7.13 -4.70 -6.30
N ASN A 392 7.35 -3.58 -5.61
CA ASN A 392 6.40 -3.01 -4.67
C ASN A 392 5.35 -2.20 -5.43
N VAL A 393 5.78 -1.36 -6.38
CA VAL A 393 4.93 -0.74 -7.38
C VAL A 393 5.38 -1.24 -8.76
N PRO A 394 4.66 -2.22 -9.35
CA PRO A 394 5.10 -2.88 -10.57
C PRO A 394 5.44 -1.91 -11.71
N VAL A 395 6.60 -2.10 -12.35
CA VAL A 395 7.10 -1.27 -13.45
C VAL A 395 6.06 -1.05 -14.55
N ASN A 396 5.27 -2.07 -14.90
CA ASN A 396 4.21 -1.93 -15.91
C ASN A 396 3.16 -0.87 -15.56
N ALA A 397 2.85 -0.68 -14.27
CA ALA A 397 1.89 0.32 -13.83
C ALA A 397 2.47 1.73 -13.95
N GLY A 398 3.74 1.94 -13.60
CA GLY A 398 4.43 3.22 -13.79
C GLY A 398 4.57 3.59 -15.27
N VAL A 399 5.00 2.63 -16.11
CA VAL A 399 5.11 2.83 -17.57
C VAL A 399 3.74 3.14 -18.20
N MET A 400 2.66 2.52 -17.69
CA MET A 400 1.30 2.82 -18.14
C MET A 400 0.91 4.28 -17.84
N ASN A 401 1.38 4.86 -16.73
CA ASN A 401 1.14 6.28 -16.42
C ASN A 401 1.71 7.18 -17.51
N ALA A 402 2.99 6.98 -17.86
CA ALA A 402 3.65 7.70 -18.95
C ALA A 402 2.98 7.47 -20.32
N TYR A 403 2.53 6.23 -20.61
CA TYR A 403 1.80 5.93 -21.84
C TYR A 403 0.45 6.67 -21.92
N LEU A 404 -0.32 6.69 -20.84
CA LEU A 404 -1.61 7.40 -20.76
C LEU A 404 -1.44 8.92 -20.83
N ALA A 405 -0.36 9.45 -20.27
CA ALA A 405 0.04 10.86 -20.41
C ALA A 405 0.44 11.23 -21.84
N GLY A 406 0.83 10.24 -22.66
CA GLY A 406 1.19 10.42 -24.07
C GLY A 406 2.69 10.51 -24.33
N TYR A 407 3.54 10.11 -23.38
CA TYR A 407 5.00 10.21 -23.51
C TYR A 407 5.59 9.09 -24.37
N LEU A 408 4.86 7.97 -24.49
CA LEU A 408 5.27 6.79 -25.21
C LEU A 408 4.35 6.51 -26.40
N THR A 409 4.96 6.18 -27.52
CA THR A 409 4.28 5.57 -28.67
C THR A 409 4.00 4.08 -28.42
N PHE A 410 3.10 3.50 -29.22
CA PHE A 410 2.82 2.06 -29.17
C PHE A 410 4.06 1.20 -29.50
N ASP A 411 4.94 1.68 -30.38
CA ASP A 411 6.17 0.98 -30.76
C ASP A 411 7.18 0.99 -29.61
N GLN A 412 7.32 2.11 -28.90
CA GLN A 412 8.16 2.19 -27.70
C GLN A 412 7.60 1.30 -26.57
N LEU A 413 6.28 1.26 -26.38
CA LEU A 413 5.67 0.34 -25.41
C LEU A 413 5.89 -1.13 -25.81
N SER A 414 5.80 -1.45 -27.10
CA SER A 414 6.09 -2.79 -27.63
C SER A 414 7.56 -3.16 -27.44
N TYR A 415 8.48 -2.22 -27.64
CA TYR A 415 9.90 -2.41 -27.35
C TYR A 415 10.14 -2.77 -25.88
N LEU A 416 9.56 -2.01 -24.94
CA LEU A 416 9.67 -2.32 -23.50
C LEU A 416 9.11 -3.70 -23.15
N ARG A 417 7.99 -4.10 -23.76
CA ARG A 417 7.43 -5.45 -23.61
C ARG A 417 8.39 -6.52 -24.13
N ASP A 418 8.93 -6.33 -25.33
CA ASP A 418 9.77 -7.32 -26.02
C ASP A 418 11.15 -7.47 -25.36
N LYS A 419 11.58 -6.45 -24.61
CA LYS A 419 12.76 -6.48 -23.73
C LYS A 419 12.46 -6.90 -22.29
N TYR A 420 11.23 -7.34 -22.00
CA TYR A 420 10.77 -7.77 -20.67
C TYR A 420 10.85 -6.70 -19.57
N VAL A 421 10.96 -5.42 -19.94
CA VAL A 421 11.01 -4.29 -18.98
C VAL A 421 9.68 -4.14 -18.25
N LEU A 422 8.54 -4.42 -18.90
CA LEU A 422 7.24 -4.33 -18.23
C LEU A 422 7.05 -5.43 -17.16
N GLU A 423 7.67 -6.59 -17.35
CA GLU A 423 7.64 -7.69 -16.37
C GLU A 423 8.58 -7.39 -15.21
N ALA A 424 9.79 -6.92 -15.51
CA ALA A 424 10.81 -6.46 -14.56
C ALA A 424 11.15 -7.43 -13.40
N VAL A 425 10.93 -8.74 -13.59
CA VAL A 425 11.35 -9.76 -12.63
C VAL A 425 12.66 -10.37 -13.08
N GLU A 426 13.70 -10.15 -12.31
CA GLU A 426 15.10 -10.52 -12.57
C GLU A 426 15.27 -12.02 -12.84
N ASP A 427 14.59 -12.87 -12.06
CA ASP A 427 14.75 -14.32 -12.14
C ASP A 427 13.95 -14.97 -13.29
N VAL A 428 12.88 -14.33 -13.77
CA VAL A 428 11.95 -14.97 -14.73
C VAL A 428 12.56 -15.08 -16.13
N ARG A 429 13.49 -14.18 -16.46
CA ARG A 429 14.16 -14.11 -17.78
C ARG A 429 15.66 -14.35 -17.70
N ALA A 430 16.10 -15.02 -16.63
CA ALA A 430 17.51 -15.32 -16.44
C ALA A 430 18.09 -16.19 -17.58
N ASP A 431 17.27 -17.03 -18.22
CA ASP A 431 17.65 -17.83 -19.38
C ASP A 431 17.90 -16.98 -20.65
N VAL A 432 17.18 -15.89 -20.80
CA VAL A 432 17.33 -14.94 -21.92
C VAL A 432 18.61 -14.12 -21.76
N TRP A 433 18.87 -13.64 -20.55
CA TRP A 433 19.98 -12.71 -20.29
C TRP A 433 21.27 -13.42 -19.87
N GLY A 434 21.20 -14.70 -19.48
CA GLY A 434 22.34 -15.49 -19.00
C GLY A 434 22.60 -15.38 -17.50
N ALA A 435 21.87 -14.52 -16.79
CA ALA A 435 21.90 -14.34 -15.34
C ALA A 435 20.58 -13.68 -14.88
N PRO A 436 20.22 -13.74 -13.59
CA PRO A 436 19.08 -13.01 -13.05
C PRO A 436 19.41 -11.51 -12.95
N VAL A 437 19.37 -10.84 -14.11
CA VAL A 437 19.70 -9.42 -14.31
C VAL A 437 18.63 -8.76 -15.18
N LEU A 438 18.36 -7.49 -14.94
CA LEU A 438 17.36 -6.71 -15.67
C LEU A 438 17.96 -6.00 -16.89
N PHE A 439 17.13 -5.85 -17.93
CA PHE A 439 17.44 -4.98 -19.07
C PHE A 439 17.27 -3.52 -18.66
N ASP A 440 18.32 -2.72 -18.88
CA ASP A 440 18.34 -1.28 -18.64
C ASP A 440 18.04 -0.53 -19.95
N PRO A 441 16.79 -0.09 -20.20
CA PRO A 441 16.39 0.51 -21.47
C PRO A 441 16.84 1.95 -21.62
N ASP A 442 17.10 2.67 -20.53
CA ASP A 442 17.42 4.10 -20.58
C ASP A 442 18.94 4.32 -20.58
N ASN A 443 19.69 3.38 -19.97
CA ASN A 443 21.14 3.40 -19.90
C ASN A 443 21.68 4.77 -19.45
N LEU A 444 21.08 5.32 -18.38
CA LEU A 444 21.41 6.66 -17.86
C LEU A 444 22.88 6.77 -17.46
N SER A 445 23.47 5.67 -16.97
CA SER A 445 24.89 5.57 -16.63
C SER A 445 25.81 5.47 -17.84
N GLN A 446 25.28 5.21 -19.05
CA GLN A 446 26.08 4.88 -20.23
C GLN A 446 27.05 3.70 -19.99
N GLY A 447 26.67 2.77 -19.12
CA GLY A 447 27.44 1.58 -18.77
C GLY A 447 28.58 1.80 -17.77
N THR A 448 28.65 2.96 -17.10
CA THR A 448 29.69 3.25 -16.10
C THR A 448 29.36 2.73 -14.70
N ASP A 449 28.13 2.25 -14.46
CA ASP A 449 27.66 1.74 -13.17
C ASP A 449 28.33 0.44 -12.69
N GLY A 450 28.96 -0.32 -13.59
CA GLY A 450 29.56 -1.61 -13.26
C GLY A 450 28.56 -2.71 -12.91
N PHE A 451 27.28 -2.55 -13.26
CA PHE A 451 26.23 -3.51 -12.97
C PHE A 451 26.42 -4.83 -13.71
N GLU A 452 26.68 -5.89 -12.95
CA GLU A 452 26.75 -7.26 -13.39
C GLU A 452 26.17 -8.22 -12.35
N VAL A 453 25.73 -9.40 -12.80
CA VAL A 453 25.30 -10.51 -11.95
C VAL A 453 25.94 -11.77 -12.48
N ASP A 454 26.64 -12.51 -11.62
CA ASP A 454 27.30 -13.78 -11.98
C ASP A 454 28.26 -13.64 -13.18
N GLY A 455 28.93 -12.49 -13.30
CA GLY A 455 29.85 -12.16 -14.40
C GLY A 455 29.16 -11.79 -15.72
N VAL A 456 27.84 -11.60 -15.70
CA VAL A 456 27.04 -11.14 -16.84
C VAL A 456 26.66 -9.68 -16.62
N PRO A 457 27.16 -8.74 -17.45
CA PRO A 457 26.79 -7.34 -17.37
C PRO A 457 25.29 -7.12 -17.64
N ALA A 458 24.71 -6.09 -17.04
CA ALA A 458 23.32 -5.71 -17.30
C ALA A 458 23.11 -5.43 -18.81
N PRO A 459 22.15 -6.11 -19.47
CA PRO A 459 21.91 -5.92 -20.89
C PRO A 459 21.28 -4.55 -21.16
N ARG A 460 21.71 -3.92 -22.25
CA ARG A 460 21.39 -2.53 -22.62
C ARG A 460 21.10 -2.40 -24.12
N PRO A 461 20.38 -1.35 -24.55
CA PRO A 461 20.26 -1.04 -25.96
C PRO A 461 21.60 -0.67 -26.61
N PRO A 462 21.74 -0.84 -27.93
CA PRO A 462 22.80 -0.20 -28.70
C PRO A 462 22.76 1.33 -28.57
N PRO A 463 23.90 2.02 -28.76
CA PRO A 463 23.95 3.49 -28.75
C PRO A 463 22.92 4.12 -29.70
N GLY A 464 22.08 5.01 -29.18
CA GLY A 464 21.02 5.69 -29.93
C GLY A 464 19.67 4.95 -29.94
N GLU A 465 19.59 3.76 -29.34
CA GLU A 465 18.34 3.02 -29.12
C GLU A 465 17.86 3.09 -27.66
N GLU A 466 18.51 3.90 -26.80
CA GLU A 466 18.08 4.12 -25.42
C GLU A 466 16.70 4.79 -25.37
N LEU A 467 15.83 4.34 -24.46
CA LEU A 467 14.47 4.87 -24.32
C LEU A 467 14.38 6.00 -23.28
N ARG A 468 15.07 7.10 -23.51
CA ARG A 468 14.92 8.31 -22.69
C ARG A 468 13.78 9.17 -23.24
N ALA A 469 12.53 8.78 -22.96
CA ALA A 469 11.37 9.46 -23.55
C ALA A 469 11.23 10.88 -23.00
N THR A 470 11.30 11.87 -23.90
CA THR A 470 11.04 13.28 -23.61
C THR A 470 10.15 13.85 -24.70
N VAL A 471 9.05 14.49 -24.30
CA VAL A 471 8.14 15.20 -25.18
C VAL A 471 8.01 16.65 -24.71
N ARG A 472 7.67 17.55 -25.63
CA ARG A 472 7.36 18.95 -25.29
C ARG A 472 5.90 19.24 -25.55
N ASP A 473 5.27 19.96 -24.64
CA ASP A 473 3.89 20.41 -24.81
C ASP A 473 3.80 21.68 -25.67
N ALA A 474 2.59 22.26 -25.76
CA ALA A 474 2.34 23.45 -26.55
C ALA A 474 2.99 24.73 -25.99
N HIS A 475 3.29 24.77 -24.69
CA HIS A 475 3.95 25.88 -24.01
C HIS A 475 5.48 25.72 -24.04
N GLY A 476 5.96 24.53 -24.38
CA GLY A 476 7.36 24.21 -24.54
C GLY A 476 7.96 23.47 -23.34
N HIS A 477 7.18 23.21 -22.29
CA HIS A 477 7.64 22.48 -21.12
C HIS A 477 8.03 21.05 -21.49
N ALA A 478 9.02 20.50 -20.80
CA ALA A 478 9.45 19.12 -20.97
C ALA A 478 8.58 18.19 -20.12
N HIS A 479 8.22 17.05 -20.69
CA HIS A 479 7.58 15.95 -19.99
C HIS A 479 8.33 14.67 -20.36
N GLY A 480 8.38 13.68 -19.47
CA GLY A 480 9.17 12.49 -19.79
C GLY A 480 8.95 11.28 -18.91
N LEU A 481 9.51 10.16 -19.38
CA LEU A 481 9.67 8.93 -18.62
C LEU A 481 11.15 8.66 -18.41
N ARG A 482 11.53 8.32 -17.18
CA ARG A 482 12.84 7.77 -16.85
C ARG A 482 12.70 6.45 -16.10
N LEU A 483 13.53 5.48 -16.50
CA LEU A 483 13.58 4.12 -15.98
C LEU A 483 14.96 3.85 -15.35
N PRO A 484 15.33 4.53 -14.24
CA PRO A 484 16.65 4.35 -13.66
C PRO A 484 16.86 2.93 -13.14
N ALA A 485 17.98 2.32 -13.54
CA ALA A 485 18.52 1.12 -12.91
C ALA A 485 19.18 1.51 -11.59
N ILE A 486 18.60 1.09 -10.46
CA ILE A 486 19.20 1.34 -9.13
C ILE A 486 20.18 0.22 -8.75
N LEU A 487 19.79 -1.02 -9.04
CA LEU A 487 20.58 -2.23 -8.88
C LEU A 487 20.36 -3.12 -10.10
N PRO A 488 21.30 -4.02 -10.44
CA PRO A 488 21.14 -4.95 -11.56
C PRO A 488 19.93 -5.90 -11.42
N ARG A 489 19.46 -6.12 -10.19
CA ARG A 489 18.27 -6.93 -9.86
C ARG A 489 17.05 -6.09 -9.51
N GLY A 490 17.16 -4.78 -9.64
CA GLY A 490 16.10 -3.82 -9.36
C GLY A 490 16.03 -3.35 -7.92
N ASP A 491 15.32 -2.24 -7.73
CA ASP A 491 15.01 -1.66 -6.43
C ASP A 491 13.72 -0.84 -6.50
N HIS A 492 13.11 -0.55 -5.35
CA HIS A 492 11.86 0.18 -5.24
C HIS A 492 12.01 1.70 -5.47
N GLY A 493 13.19 2.25 -5.22
CA GLY A 493 13.38 3.69 -5.20
C GLY A 493 14.85 4.07 -5.13
N PHE A 494 15.11 5.37 -5.24
CA PHE A 494 16.42 5.94 -4.90
C PHE A 494 16.26 6.79 -3.64
N LEU A 495 17.32 6.90 -2.83
CA LEU A 495 17.21 7.54 -1.52
C LEU A 495 18.42 8.42 -1.23
N VAL A 496 19.50 7.81 -0.75
CA VAL A 496 20.65 8.54 -0.20
C VAL A 496 21.80 8.42 -1.19
N PRO A 497 22.44 9.55 -1.56
CA PRO A 497 23.69 9.55 -2.30
C PRO A 497 24.70 8.52 -1.77
N ASP A 498 25.29 7.74 -2.67
CA ASP A 498 26.41 6.85 -2.37
C ASP A 498 27.58 7.16 -3.33
N PRO A 499 28.49 8.07 -2.94
CA PRO A 499 29.63 8.45 -3.76
C PRO A 499 30.68 7.34 -3.90
N SER A 500 30.50 6.18 -3.25
CA SER A 500 31.37 5.02 -3.43
C SER A 500 31.02 4.20 -4.68
N LEU A 501 29.83 4.41 -5.25
CA LEU A 501 29.40 3.76 -6.48
C LEU A 501 30.18 4.29 -7.70
N PRO A 502 30.51 3.43 -8.69
CA PRO A 502 31.09 3.88 -9.96
C PRO A 502 30.24 4.93 -10.68
N PHE A 503 28.92 4.81 -10.54
CA PHE A 503 27.92 5.78 -10.95
C PHE A 503 26.88 5.88 -9.83
N ASP A 504 26.88 7.01 -9.12
CA ASP A 504 25.90 7.26 -8.06
C ASP A 504 24.55 7.68 -8.66
N VAL A 505 23.75 6.66 -9.00
CA VAL A 505 22.40 6.84 -9.55
C VAL A 505 21.47 7.59 -8.59
N HIS A 506 21.71 7.51 -7.27
CA HIS A 506 20.92 8.24 -6.30
C HIS A 506 21.15 9.75 -6.42
N SER A 507 22.42 10.17 -6.44
CA SER A 507 22.79 11.56 -6.74
C SER A 507 22.27 12.00 -8.10
N PHE A 508 22.45 11.17 -9.14
CA PHE A 508 21.98 11.49 -10.49
C PHE A 508 20.48 11.81 -10.52
N MET A 509 19.63 10.95 -9.95
CA MET A 509 18.18 11.16 -9.98
C MET A 509 17.75 12.35 -9.12
N ILE A 510 18.38 12.57 -7.96
CA ILE A 510 18.12 13.76 -7.13
C ILE A 510 18.44 15.03 -7.92
N HIS A 511 19.60 15.10 -8.57
CA HIS A 511 19.99 16.28 -9.33
C HIS A 511 19.16 16.48 -10.60
N GLN A 512 18.77 15.40 -11.28
CA GLN A 512 17.87 15.46 -12.46
C GLN A 512 16.52 16.09 -12.09
N ILE A 513 15.84 15.55 -11.08
CA ILE A 513 14.56 16.09 -10.60
C ILE A 513 14.71 17.51 -10.05
N SER A 514 15.79 17.77 -9.31
CA SER A 514 16.03 19.13 -8.77
C SER A 514 16.24 20.15 -9.89
N HIS A 515 17.00 19.81 -10.93
CA HIS A 515 17.18 20.67 -12.10
C HIS A 515 15.88 20.87 -12.87
N TYR A 516 15.13 19.78 -13.07
CA TYR A 516 13.83 19.81 -13.70
C TYR A 516 12.87 20.78 -12.97
N PHE A 517 12.82 20.73 -11.63
CA PHE A 517 12.08 21.70 -10.84
C PHE A 517 12.67 23.10 -10.89
N ALA A 518 13.99 23.28 -10.80
CA ALA A 518 14.63 24.59 -10.86
C ALA A 518 14.38 25.33 -12.19
N THR A 519 14.08 24.60 -13.26
CA THR A 519 13.70 25.15 -14.57
C THR A 519 12.20 25.24 -14.79
N GLY A 520 11.37 25.07 -13.75
CA GLY A 520 9.92 25.08 -13.87
C GLY A 520 9.35 23.96 -14.75
N GLY A 521 10.12 22.88 -14.95
CA GLY A 521 9.77 21.78 -15.84
C GLY A 521 10.22 21.97 -17.30
N ASP A 522 11.02 22.99 -17.63
CA ASP A 522 11.43 23.26 -19.02
C ASP A 522 12.57 22.37 -19.52
N GLU A 523 13.44 21.91 -18.62
CA GLU A 523 14.63 21.14 -18.95
C GLU A 523 14.68 19.79 -18.23
N LEU A 524 14.51 18.71 -18.99
CA LEU A 524 14.83 17.35 -18.54
C LEU A 524 16.16 16.92 -19.17
N ARG A 525 17.20 16.75 -18.34
CA ARG A 525 18.59 16.50 -18.77
C ARG A 525 19.09 15.17 -18.24
N ASP A 526 19.94 14.49 -19.02
CA ASP A 526 20.51 13.18 -18.69
C ASP A 526 22.06 13.21 -18.69
N ASP A 527 22.64 14.34 -18.25
CA ASP A 527 24.08 14.55 -18.30
C ASP A 527 24.79 13.70 -17.24
N LEU A 528 25.79 12.89 -17.64
CA LEU A 528 26.48 11.97 -16.73
C LEU A 528 27.04 12.66 -15.48
N CYS A 529 27.55 13.88 -15.61
CA CYS A 529 28.09 14.67 -14.50
C CYS A 529 27.11 14.92 -13.35
N MET A 530 25.80 14.67 -13.54
CA MET A 530 24.80 14.74 -12.47
C MET A 530 25.06 13.69 -11.39
N HIS A 531 25.77 12.58 -11.66
CA HIS A 531 26.00 11.57 -10.63
C HIS A 531 27.03 12.03 -9.57
N ASP A 532 27.89 13.01 -9.88
CA ASP A 532 28.97 13.47 -8.99
C ASP A 532 29.04 14.99 -8.82
N GLN A 533 28.01 15.72 -9.28
CA GLN A 533 27.92 17.18 -9.23
C GLN A 533 29.00 17.92 -10.05
N SER A 534 29.65 17.24 -11.01
CA SER A 534 30.69 17.86 -11.83
C SER A 534 30.16 18.67 -13.02
N CYS A 535 28.83 18.84 -13.12
CA CYS A 535 28.23 19.58 -14.23
C CYS A 535 28.53 21.08 -14.14
N ASP A 536 29.08 21.66 -15.21
CA ASP A 536 29.40 23.09 -15.29
C ASP A 536 28.20 24.04 -15.08
N TRP A 537 26.98 23.51 -15.24
CA TRP A 537 25.73 24.26 -15.09
C TRP A 537 25.03 24.04 -13.73
N MET A 538 25.53 23.12 -12.90
CA MET A 538 25.05 22.98 -11.52
C MET A 538 25.74 24.04 -10.64
N PRO A 539 24.99 24.68 -9.72
CA PRO A 539 25.47 25.80 -8.90
C PRO A 539 26.54 25.43 -7.86
#